data_AF-A0A1F3QVL5-F1
#
_entry.id   AF-A0A1F3QVL5-F1
#
_cell.length_a   1.000
_cell.length_b   1.000
_cell.length_c   1.000
_cell.angle_alpha   90.00
_cell.angle_beta   90.00
_cell.angle_gamma   90.00
#
_symmetry.space_group_name_H-M   'P 1'
#
loop_
_entity.id
_entity.type
_entity.pdbx_description
1 polymer ?
#
loop_
_entity_poly.entity_id
_entity_poly.type
_entity_poly.pdbx_seq_one_letter_code
_entity_poly.pdbx_strand_id
1 'polypeptide(L)' 'MKTYQVTLTKSYVVTVDAETSDDAKRVCEFYTGDIDDISTKYDRIKENFEIENIECTVNETYEYVELENNERN' A
#
# COMPACT_ATOMS: atom_id res chain seq x y z
N MET A 1 25.81 9.95 -12.89
CA MET A 1 24.97 9.00 -12.13
C MET A 1 24.28 8.09 -13.12
N LYS A 2 24.07 6.82 -12.75
CA LYS A 2 23.35 5.83 -13.56
C LYS A 2 21.90 5.76 -13.07
N THR A 3 20.97 5.47 -13.96
CA THR A 3 19.54 5.30 -13.63
C THR A 3 19.25 3.81 -13.52
N TYR A 4 18.46 3.38 -12.54
CA TYR A 4 18.05 1.99 -12.40
C TYR A 4 16.54 1.91 -12.26
N GLN A 5 15.94 0.99 -13.00
CA GLN A 5 14.59 0.52 -12.72
C GLN A 5 14.69 -0.59 -11.69
N VAL A 6 13.90 -0.53 -10.63
CA VAL A 6 13.96 -1.46 -9.49
C VAL A 6 12.57 -2.00 -9.20
N THR A 7 12.44 -3.33 -9.13
CA THR A 7 11.20 -4.03 -8.76
C THR A 7 11.22 -4.30 -7.26
N LEU A 8 10.26 -3.69 -6.56
CA LEU A 8 10.09 -3.77 -5.12
C LEU A 8 8.74 -4.40 -4.79
N THR A 9 8.71 -5.39 -3.91
CA THR A 9 7.45 -5.91 -3.35
C THR A 9 7.38 -5.57 -1.88
N LYS A 10 6.19 -5.12 -1.46
CA LYS A 10 5.88 -4.88 -0.06
C LYS A 10 4.66 -5.71 0.35
N SER A 11 4.70 -6.24 1.56
CA SER A 11 3.55 -6.91 2.18
C SER A 11 3.31 -6.29 3.54
N TYR A 12 2.04 -6.23 3.93
CA TYR A 12 1.63 -5.56 5.16
C TYR A 12 0.69 -6.44 5.97
N VAL A 13 0.71 -6.22 7.28
CA VAL A 13 -0.32 -6.69 8.19
C VAL A 13 -1.09 -5.46 8.65
N VAL A 14 -2.41 -5.50 8.44
CA VAL A 14 -3.33 -4.42 8.81
C VAL A 14 -4.17 -4.88 9.99
N THR A 15 -4.26 -4.04 11.02
CA THR A 15 -5.19 -4.22 12.15
C THR A 15 -6.33 -3.22 11.98
N VAL A 16 -7.57 -3.73 11.89
CA VAL A 16 -8.76 -2.93 11.62
C VAL A 16 -9.91 -3.38 12.51
N ASP A 17 -10.63 -2.42 13.09
CA ASP A 17 -11.91 -2.65 13.75
C ASP A 17 -13.05 -2.50 12.74
N ALA A 18 -13.88 -3.54 12.60
CA ALA A 18 -14.95 -3.61 11.62
C ALA A 18 -16.06 -4.57 12.06
N GLU A 19 -17.29 -4.33 11.58
CA GLU A 19 -18.47 -5.11 11.96
C GLU A 19 -18.39 -6.59 11.54
N THR A 20 -17.76 -6.87 10.39
CA THR A 20 -17.64 -8.22 9.83
C THR A 20 -16.26 -8.46 9.23
N SER A 21 -15.90 -9.74 9.06
CA SER A 21 -14.66 -10.12 8.38
C SER A 21 -14.63 -9.73 6.90
N ASP A 22 -15.79 -9.66 6.26
CA ASP A 22 -15.90 -9.26 4.85
C ASP A 22 -15.75 -7.75 4.70
N ASP A 23 -16.29 -6.98 5.65
CA ASP A 23 -16.05 -5.53 5.73
C ASP A 23 -14.57 -5.25 5.99
N ALA A 24 -13.94 -5.94 6.96
CA ALA A 24 -12.51 -5.81 7.24
C ALA A 24 -11.65 -6.00 5.98
N LYS A 25 -11.95 -7.01 5.15
CA LYS A 25 -11.24 -7.24 3.89
C LYS A 25 -11.47 -6.12 2.89
N ARG A 26 -12.74 -5.77 2.65
CA ARG A 26 -13.12 -4.74 1.68
C ARG A 26 -12.52 -3.38 2.03
N VAL A 27 -12.56 -2.98 3.30
CA VAL A 27 -12.00 -1.68 3.73
C VAL A 27 -10.48 -1.68 3.61
N CYS A 28 -9.79 -2.78 3.91
CA CYS A 28 -8.34 -2.87 3.70
C CYS A 28 -8.00 -2.77 2.21
N GLU A 29 -8.68 -3.50 1.34
CA GLU A 29 -8.43 -3.45 -0.11
C GLU A 29 -8.60 -2.06 -0.71
N PHE A 30 -9.59 -1.29 -0.24
CA PHE A 30 -9.91 0.03 -0.78
C PHE A 30 -9.18 1.18 -0.10
N TYR A 31 -8.88 1.09 1.19
CA TYR A 31 -8.42 2.24 1.99
C TYR A 31 -6.97 2.15 2.47
N THR A 32 -6.21 1.08 2.20
CA THR A 32 -4.79 0.96 2.64
C THR A 32 -3.79 0.97 1.47
N GLY A 33 -3.97 1.87 0.49
CA GLY A 33 -3.21 1.91 -0.78
C GLY A 33 -1.67 2.00 -0.66
N ASP A 34 -1.07 3.11 -1.09
CA ASP A 34 0.40 3.29 -1.11
C ASP A 34 1.00 3.55 0.29
N ILE A 35 0.70 2.68 1.27
CA ILE A 35 1.25 2.63 2.64
C ILE A 35 0.41 3.40 3.69
N ASP A 36 -0.45 4.34 3.29
CA ASP A 36 -1.25 5.16 4.24
C ASP A 36 -2.76 4.82 4.21
N ASP A 37 -3.44 5.04 5.34
CA ASP A 37 -4.91 5.07 5.40
C ASP A 37 -5.41 6.26 4.56
N ILE A 38 -5.99 5.97 3.41
CA ILE A 38 -6.55 6.98 2.51
C ILE A 38 -8.02 7.30 2.80
N SER A 39 -8.63 6.66 3.81
CA SER A 39 -10.02 6.91 4.17
C SER A 39 -10.20 8.30 4.77
N THR A 40 -11.28 8.96 4.37
CA THR A 40 -11.69 10.22 4.99
C THR A 40 -12.47 9.96 6.27
N LYS A 41 -12.62 10.99 7.10
CA LYS A 41 -13.51 10.92 8.27
C LYS A 41 -14.95 10.55 7.88
N TYR A 42 -15.41 10.97 6.71
CA TYR A 42 -16.73 10.61 6.21
C TYR A 42 -16.82 9.11 5.92
N ASP A 43 -15.79 8.54 5.27
CA ASP A 43 -15.75 7.12 4.94
C ASP A 43 -15.76 6.24 6.20
N ARG A 44 -14.91 6.57 7.19
CA ARG A 44 -14.85 5.86 8.48
C ARG A 44 -16.20 5.82 9.21
N ILE A 45 -16.93 6.94 9.21
CA ILE A 45 -18.26 7.02 9.82
C ILE A 45 -19.31 6.26 8.99
N LYS A 46 -19.28 6.40 7.66
CA LYS A 46 -20.25 5.80 6.74
C LYS A 46 -20.19 4.28 6.76
N GLU A 47 -18.99 3.75 6.82
CA GLU A 47 -18.70 2.32 6.73
C GLU A 47 -18.44 1.67 8.10
N ASN A 48 -18.52 2.46 9.18
CA ASN A 48 -18.34 2.05 10.58
C ASN A 48 -17.07 1.23 10.82
N PHE A 49 -15.92 1.76 10.43
CA PHE A 49 -14.61 1.14 10.65
C PHE A 49 -13.56 2.17 11.09
N GLU A 50 -12.49 1.66 11.70
CA GLU A 50 -11.28 2.43 11.99
C GLU A 50 -10.03 1.56 11.75
N ILE A 51 -9.10 2.05 10.92
CA ILE A 51 -7.78 1.42 10.75
C ILE A 51 -6.90 1.87 11.91
N GLU A 52 -6.48 0.92 12.74
CA GLU A 52 -5.68 1.22 13.93
C GLU A 52 -4.18 1.29 13.62
N ASN A 53 -3.70 0.38 12.76
CA ASN A 53 -2.29 0.26 12.41
C ASN A 53 -2.06 -0.44 11.06
N ILE A 54 -1.04 0.03 10.34
CA ILE A 54 -0.52 -0.61 9.12
C ILE A 54 0.98 -0.87 9.35
N GLU A 55 1.38 -2.14 9.36
CA GLU A 55 2.79 -2.54 9.53
C GLU A 55 3.32 -3.19 8.25
N CYS A 56 4.47 -2.71 7.76
CA CYS A 56 5.19 -3.33 6.66
C CYS A 56 5.94 -4.57 7.15
N THR A 57 5.51 -5.74 6.72
CA THR A 57 6.07 -7.03 7.15
C THR A 57 7.05 -7.63 6.14
N VAL A 58 6.97 -7.21 4.86
CA VAL A 58 7.96 -7.55 3.83
C VAL A 58 8.32 -6.28 3.07
N ASN A 59 9.62 -6.02 2.91
CA ASN A 59 10.14 -4.88 2.16
C ASN A 59 11.42 -5.31 1.42
N GLU A 60 11.25 -6.00 0.30
CA GLU A 60 12.34 -6.66 -0.42
C GLU A 60 12.35 -6.26 -1.90
N THR A 61 13.55 -5.95 -2.39
CA THR A 61 13.82 -5.71 -3.81
C THR A 61 14.19 -7.03 -4.47
N TYR A 62 13.55 -7.35 -5.60
CA TYR A 62 13.76 -8.63 -6.28
C TYR A 62 14.54 -8.50 -7.59
N GLU A 63 14.37 -7.41 -8.33
CA GLU A 63 15.03 -7.22 -9.62
C GLU A 63 15.44 -5.76 -9.81
N TYR A 64 16.50 -5.55 -10.59
CA TYR A 64 16.82 -4.23 -11.11
C TYR A 64 17.42 -4.30 -12.52
N VAL A 65 17.22 -3.23 -13.29
CA VAL A 65 17.81 -3.03 -14.62
C VAL A 65 18.44 -1.64 -14.65
N GLU A 66 19.72 -1.54 -15.01
CA GLU A 66 20.35 -0.25 -15.29
C GLU A 66 19.81 0.30 -16.63
N LEU A 67 19.32 1.54 -16.64
CA LEU A 67 18.81 2.19 -17.84
C LEU A 67 19.94 3.02 -18.47
N GLU A 68 20.23 2.74 -19.75
CA GLU A 68 21.07 3.63 -20.55
C GLU A 68 20.26 4.87 -20.93
N ASN A 69 20.76 6.05 -20.56
CA ASN A 69 20.19 7.32 -20.99
C ASN A 69 20.46 7.49 -22.50
N ASN A 70 19.58 6.96 -23.36
CA ASN A 70 19.55 7.38 -24.75
C ASN A 70 18.97 8.78 -24.80
N GLU A 71 19.86 9.78 -24.84
CA GLU A 71 19.51 11.14 -25.26
C GLU A 71 18.79 11.04 -26.61
N ARG A 72 17.49 11.31 -26.60
CA ARG A 72 16.69 11.45 -27.81
C ARG A 72 17.22 12.68 -28.55
N ASN A 73 18.02 12.44 -29.58
CA ASN A 73 18.34 13.44 -30.61
C ASN A 73 17.07 13.89 -31.36
#